data_AF-G9AFP0-F1
#
_entry.id   AF-G9AFP0-F1
#
_cell.length_a   1.000
_cell.length_b   1.000
_cell.length_c   1.000
_cell.angle_alpha   90.00
_cell.angle_beta   90.00
_cell.angle_gamma   90.00
#
_symmetry.space_group_name_H-M   'P 1'
#
loop_
_entity.id
_entity.type
_entity.pdbx_description
1 polymer ?
#
loop_
_entity_poly.entity_id
_entity_poly.type
_entity_poly.pdbx_seq_one_letter_code
_entity_poly.pdbx_strand_id
1 'polypeptide(L)'
;MNSKHEEHALAISIWESEGGAPNRSGRLYQYGRRFEGNGTYTIHHVFTGQAAKIGSWKMEGLSRKNAARALCILNNPQEASD
;
A
#
# COMPACT_ATOMS: atom_id res chain seq x y z
N MET A 1 0.40 0.32 -24.04
CA MET A 1 1.11 -0.08 -22.81
C MET A 1 0.71 0.91 -21.75
N ASN A 2 0.02 0.46 -20.71
CA ASN A 2 -0.28 1.34 -19.58
C ASN A 2 1.02 1.64 -18.85
N SER A 3 1.16 2.87 -18.36
CA SER A 3 2.32 3.23 -17.54
C SER A 3 2.30 2.43 -16.24
N LYS A 4 3.48 2.11 -15.67
CA LYS A 4 3.57 1.47 -14.33
C LYS A 4 2.74 2.21 -13.28
N HIS A 5 2.59 3.53 -13.44
CA HIS A 5 1.77 4.34 -12.55
C HIS A 5 0.26 4.08 -12.69
N GLU A 6 -0.21 3.77 -13.90
CA GLU A 6 -1.60 3.41 -14.17
C GLU A 6 -1.89 1.99 -13.68
N GLU A 7 -0.96 1.05 -13.86
CA GLU A 7 -1.06 -0.30 -13.30
C GLU A 7 -1.15 -0.25 -11.76
N HIS A 8 -0.32 0.57 -11.11
CA HIS A 8 -0.39 0.77 -9.66
C HIS A 8 -1.69 1.45 -9.22
N ALA A 9 -2.21 2.40 -10.00
CA ALA A 9 -3.48 3.06 -9.69
C ALA A 9 -4.65 2.08 -9.77
N LEU A 10 -4.67 1.23 -10.81
CA LEU A 10 -5.67 0.17 -10.98
C LEU A 10 -5.60 -0.86 -9.85
N ALA A 11 -4.40 -1.33 -9.49
CA ALA A 11 -4.22 -2.27 -8.39
C ALA A 11 -4.72 -1.69 -7.04
N ILE A 12 -4.46 -0.41 -6.76
CA ILE A 12 -4.96 0.26 -5.56
C ILE A 12 -6.48 0.40 -5.60
N SER A 13 -7.07 0.76 -6.75
CA SER A 13 -8.52 0.89 -6.88
C SER A 13 -9.27 -0.44 -6.72
N ILE A 14 -8.74 -1.53 -7.28
CA ILE A 14 -9.27 -2.88 -7.06
C ILE A 14 -9.20 -3.22 -5.57
N TRP A 15 -8.05 -2.96 -4.94
CA TRP A 15 -7.84 -3.23 -3.53
C TRP A 15 -8.75 -2.38 -2.60
N GLU A 16 -9.02 -1.13 -2.93
CA GLU A 16 -10.01 -0.28 -2.25
C GLU A 16 -11.43 -0.86 -2.39
N SER A 17 -11.79 -1.35 -3.58
CA SER A 17 -13.11 -1.96 -3.84
C SER A 17 -13.32 -3.30 -3.12
N GLU A 18 -12.25 -4.01 -2.79
CA GLU A 18 -12.27 -5.27 -2.03
C GLU A 18 -12.30 -5.06 -0.51
N GLY A 19 -12.38 -3.81 -0.04
CA GLY A 19 -12.46 -3.48 1.39
C GLY A 19 -11.11 -3.41 2.11
N GLY A 20 -10.00 -3.27 1.39
CA GLY A 20 -8.66 -3.20 1.98
C GLY A 20 -8.00 -4.57 2.19
N ALA A 21 -6.95 -4.65 3.02
CA ALA A 21 -6.09 -5.84 3.11
C ALA A 21 -6.84 -7.08 3.64
N PRO A 22 -6.77 -8.24 2.96
CA PRO A 22 -7.32 -9.50 3.43
C PRO A 22 -6.37 -10.15 4.46
N ASN A 23 -6.20 -9.54 5.62
CA ASN A 23 -5.83 -10.27 6.84
C ASN A 23 -5.98 -9.38 8.08
N ARG A 24 -7.12 -9.55 8.75
CA ARG A 24 -7.38 -9.02 10.09
C ARG A 24 -6.53 -9.78 11.11
N SER A 25 -5.33 -9.27 11.41
CA SER A 25 -4.75 -9.37 12.75
C SER A 25 -4.30 -7.98 13.14
N GLY A 26 -5.17 -7.27 13.87
CA GLY A 26 -5.04 -5.85 14.13
C GLY A 26 -3.65 -5.45 14.61
N ARG A 27 -3.08 -4.46 13.95
CA ARG A 27 -2.15 -3.48 14.50
C ARG A 27 -2.08 -2.35 13.47
N LEU A 28 -2.98 -1.39 13.66
CA LEU A 28 -2.92 -0.08 13.03
C LEU A 28 -1.50 0.50 13.19
N TYR A 29 -1.06 1.36 12.27
CA TYR A 29 0.22 2.10 12.35
C TYR A 29 1.52 1.29 12.19
N GLN A 30 1.47 0.11 11.57
CA GLN A 30 2.65 -0.71 11.32
C GLN A 30 3.38 -0.42 10.02
N TYR A 31 2.85 0.47 9.19
CA TYR A 31 3.43 0.73 7.87
C TYR A 31 3.97 2.14 7.77
N GLY A 32 5.17 2.25 7.23
CA GLY A 32 5.87 3.50 6.94
C GLY A 32 6.16 3.60 5.45
N ARG A 33 6.51 4.80 4.99
CA ARG A 33 6.93 5.04 3.61
C ARG A 33 8.40 5.45 3.57
N ARG A 34 9.17 4.83 2.68
CA ARG A 34 10.56 5.16 2.37
C ARG A 34 10.66 5.81 1.00
N PHE A 35 11.53 6.79 0.85
CA PHE A 35 11.90 7.36 -0.46
C PHE A 35 13.13 6.64 -1.00
N GLU A 36 13.08 6.18 -2.24
CA GLU A 36 14.13 5.35 -2.85
C GLU A 36 15.19 6.17 -3.63
N GLY A 37 15.13 7.50 -3.59
CA GLY A 37 16.09 8.38 -4.29
C GLY A 37 15.79 8.61 -5.77
N ASN A 38 15.02 7.73 -6.42
CA ASN A 38 14.68 7.81 -7.85
C ASN A 38 13.30 8.43 -8.14
N GLY A 39 12.72 9.16 -7.18
CA GLY A 39 11.36 9.70 -7.32
C GLY A 39 10.24 8.74 -6.91
N THR A 40 10.57 7.49 -6.58
CA THR A 40 9.61 6.48 -6.13
C THR A 40 9.70 6.20 -4.63
N TYR A 41 8.67 5.51 -4.14
CA TYR A 41 8.49 5.21 -2.73
C TYR A 41 8.18 3.73 -2.52
N THR A 42 8.63 3.21 -1.38
CA THR A 42 8.30 1.87 -0.90
C THR A 42 7.51 1.97 0.39
N ILE A 43 6.39 1.25 0.48
CA ILE A 43 5.73 1.04 1.77
C ILE A 43 6.36 -0.16 2.44
N HIS A 44 6.74 -0.02 3.69
CA HIS A 44 7.41 -1.07 4.46
C HIS A 44 6.78 -1.20 5.83
N HIS A 45 6.88 -2.39 6.39
CA HIS A 45 6.51 -2.63 7.78
C HIS A 45 7.59 -2.04 8.70
N VAL A 46 7.22 -1.13 9.61
CA VAL A 46 8.16 -0.30 10.38
C VAL A 46 9.05 -1.11 11.33
N PHE A 47 8.59 -2.28 11.79
CA PHE A 47 9.37 -3.13 12.70
C PHE A 47 10.31 -4.10 11.98
N THR A 48 9.96 -4.55 10.77
CA THR A 48 10.77 -5.55 10.03
C THR A 48 11.55 -4.94 8.89
N GLY A 49 11.21 -3.71 8.48
CA GLY A 49 11.76 -3.04 7.30
C GLY A 49 11.38 -3.67 5.97
N GLN A 50 10.62 -4.78 5.97
CA GLN A 50 10.23 -5.48 4.75
C GLN A 50 9.18 -4.69 3.98
N ALA A 51 9.25 -4.73 2.65
CA ALA A 51 8.23 -4.13 1.80
C ALA A 51 6.86 -4.77 2.05
N ALA A 52 5.85 -3.93 2.18
CA ALA A 52 4.46 -4.35 2.32
C ALA A 52 4.00 -5.09 1.06
N LYS A 53 3.07 -6.03 1.25
CA LYS A 53 2.49 -6.82 0.16
C LYS A 53 0.97 -6.88 0.30
N ILE A 54 0.28 -6.84 -0.83
CA ILE A 54 -1.13 -7.21 -0.94
C ILE A 54 -1.22 -8.31 -1.98
N GLY A 55 -1.72 -9.48 -1.58
CA GLY A 55 -1.66 -10.66 -2.44
C GLY A 55 -0.23 -10.91 -2.93
N SER A 56 -0.04 -10.92 -4.25
CA SER A 56 1.27 -11.09 -4.90
C SER A 56 2.03 -9.78 -5.16
N TRP A 57 1.39 -8.61 -4.98
CA TRP A 57 1.97 -7.32 -5.31
C TRP A 57 2.83 -6.77 -4.16
N LYS A 58 4.10 -6.46 -4.44
CA LYS A 58 5.00 -5.72 -3.54
C LYS A 58 4.80 -4.22 -3.72
N MET A 59 4.65 -3.49 -2.62
CA MET A 59 4.46 -2.05 -2.58
C MET A 59 5.77 -1.26 -2.76
N GLU A 60 6.47 -1.52 -3.85
CA GLU A 60 7.74 -0.88 -4.24
C GLU A 60 7.52 -0.02 -5.50
N GLY A 61 8.35 0.99 -5.74
CA GLY A 61 8.30 1.78 -6.97
C GLY A 61 7.04 2.67 -7.11
N LEU A 62 6.41 3.02 -6.00
CA LEU A 62 5.17 3.80 -6.00
C LEU A 62 5.44 5.28 -6.29
N SER A 63 4.51 5.94 -6.99
CA SER A 63 4.50 7.40 -7.04
C SER A 63 4.17 7.99 -5.67
N ARG A 64 4.51 9.26 -5.42
CA ARG A 64 4.19 9.94 -4.15
C ARG A 64 2.71 9.84 -3.78
N LYS A 65 1.82 10.02 -4.76
CA LYS A 65 0.36 9.96 -4.58
C LYS A 65 -0.11 8.55 -4.23
N ASN A 66 0.36 7.55 -4.96
CA ASN A 66 -0.01 6.15 -4.73
C ASN A 66 0.52 5.65 -3.40
N ALA A 67 1.74 6.03 -3.02
CA ALA A 67 2.31 5.69 -1.72
C ALA A 67 1.54 6.33 -0.56
N ALA A 68 1.06 7.58 -0.71
CA ALA A 68 0.23 8.22 0.32
C ALA A 68 -1.13 7.50 0.50
N ARG A 69 -1.78 7.12 -0.61
CA ARG A 69 -3.04 6.35 -0.57
C ARG A 69 -2.84 4.98 0.08
N ALA A 70 -1.84 4.22 -0.36
CA ALA A 70 -1.54 2.90 0.19
C ALA A 70 -1.22 2.96 1.69
N LEU A 71 -0.44 3.96 2.12
CA LEU A 71 -0.13 4.17 3.53
C LEU A 71 -1.36 4.49 4.39
N CYS A 72 -2.29 5.28 3.86
CA CYS A 72 -3.55 5.61 4.53
C CYS A 72 -4.38 4.34 4.75
N ILE A 73 -4.57 3.53 3.70
CA ILE A 73 -5.35 2.29 3.75
C ILE A 73 -4.71 1.27 4.70
N LEU A 74 -3.38 1.08 4.62
CA LEU A 74 -2.67 0.10 5.45
C LEU A 74 -2.69 0.45 6.94
N ASN A 75 -2.67 1.74 7.29
CA ASN A 75 -2.66 2.17 8.69
C ASN A 75 -4.04 2.50 9.24
N ASN A 76 -5.05 2.65 8.39
CA ASN A 76 -6.43 2.91 8.76
C ASN A 76 -7.36 2.05 7.87
N PRO A 77 -7.33 0.70 8.03
CA PRO A 77 -8.31 -0.16 7.40
C PRO A 77 -9.67 0.34 7.88
N GLN A 78 -10.49 0.78 6.93
CA GLN A 78 -11.86 1.16 7.20
C GLN A 78 -12.50 0.00 7.99
N GLU A 79 -13.10 0.29 9.15
CA GLU A 79 -13.95 -0.67 9.82
C GLU A 79 -15.01 -1.07 8.79
N ALA A 80 -14.85 -2.24 8.17
CA ALA A 80 -15.90 -2.86 7.40
C ALA A 80 -17.02 -3.09 8.42
N SER A 81 -17.98 -2.17 8.41
CA SER A 81 -19.15 -2.12 9.27
C SER A 81 -19.80 -3.50 9.37
N ASP A 82 -20.17 -3.87 10.59
CA ASP A 82 -21.03 -5.01 10.92
C ASP A 82 -22.40 -4.94 10.20
#